data_AF-A0A0Q9QKL7-F1
#
_entry.id   AF-A0A0Q9QKL7-F1
#
_cell.length_a   1.000
_cell.length_b   1.000
_cell.length_c   1.000
_cell.angle_alpha   90.00
_cell.angle_beta   90.00
_cell.angle_gamma   90.00
#
_symmetry.space_group_name_H-M   'P 1'
#
loop_
_entity.id
_entity.type
_entity.pdbx_description
1 polymer ?
#
loop_
_entity_poly.entity_id
_entity_poly.type
_entity_poly.pdbx_seq_one_letter_code
_entity_poly.pdbx_strand_id
1 'polypeptide(L)'
;MGQNKRYGDSYVDKWIEGWILREEPMTLTAVEVDLDRDPERLFPEPRLCRAWIRYPTKAVRVQASAIAWNSRAVKIRFLEPAIKTEREAWVWTNAVTPEPPHSP
;
A
#
# COMPACT_ATOMS: atom_id res chain seq x y z
N MET A 1 13.44 29.04 -0.28
CA MET A 1 12.20 28.54 -0.91
C MET A 1 12.26 27.04 -0.95
N GLY A 2 11.61 26.36 0.00
CA GLY A 2 11.49 24.90 0.01
C GLY A 2 10.06 24.57 0.34
N GLN A 3 9.25 24.30 -0.68
CA GLN A 3 7.88 23.85 -0.47
C GLN A 3 7.92 22.41 0.02
N ASN A 4 7.91 22.24 1.34
CA ASN A 4 7.50 21.00 1.97
C ASN A 4 6.03 20.76 1.62
N LYS A 5 5.77 20.04 0.53
CA LYS A 5 4.45 19.48 0.21
C LYS A 5 4.14 18.43 1.28
N ARG A 6 3.58 18.89 2.40
CA ARG A 6 2.82 18.04 3.31
C ARG A 6 1.61 17.56 2.51
N TYR A 7 1.56 16.27 2.16
CA TYR A 7 0.32 15.61 1.78
C TYR A 7 -0.57 15.60 3.03
N GLY A 8 -1.30 16.69 3.20
CA GLY A 8 -2.30 16.86 4.22
C GLY A 8 -3.58 16.18 3.77
N ASP A 9 -4.02 15.26 4.60
CA ASP A 9 -5.43 15.12 4.96
C ASP A 9 -6.36 14.72 3.81
N SER A 10 -6.41 13.42 3.55
CA SER A 10 -7.54 12.84 2.82
C SER A 10 -7.78 11.40 3.29
N TYR A 11 -8.96 11.17 3.84
CA TYR A 11 -9.70 9.90 3.80
C TYR A 11 -9.12 8.68 4.54
N VAL A 12 -8.78 8.85 5.81
CA VAL A 12 -9.11 7.78 6.76
C VAL A 12 -10.62 7.88 7.00
N ASP A 13 -11.41 7.11 6.24
CA ASP A 13 -12.83 6.92 6.57
C ASP A 13 -12.93 6.57 8.05
N LYS A 14 -13.84 7.25 8.74
CA LYS A 14 -14.09 7.30 10.20
C LYS A 14 -14.31 5.94 10.92
N TRP A 15 -13.97 4.83 10.29
CA TRP A 15 -14.05 3.46 10.82
C TRP A 15 -12.76 2.98 11.51
N ILE A 16 -11.69 3.77 11.53
CA ILE A 16 -10.43 3.46 12.25
C ILE A 16 -10.48 3.91 13.73
N GLU A 17 -11.66 4.23 14.27
CA GLU A 17 -11.81 4.49 15.71
C GLU A 17 -11.84 3.17 16.50
N GLY A 18 -10.67 2.79 17.05
CA GLY A 18 -10.57 2.03 18.30
C GLY A 18 -10.15 0.55 18.25
N TRP A 19 -10.12 -0.11 17.08
CA TRP A 19 -9.90 -1.57 16.99
C TRP A 19 -8.91 -2.03 15.90
N ILE A 20 -8.04 -1.17 15.37
CA ILE A 20 -6.85 -1.63 14.61
C ILE A 20 -5.79 -2.02 15.63
N LEU A 21 -6.05 -3.19 16.23
CA LEU A 21 -5.18 -3.95 17.12
C LEU A 21 -3.85 -4.26 16.43
N ARG A 22 -2.85 -4.59 17.25
CA ARG A 22 -1.42 -4.83 16.98
C ARG A 22 -1.10 -5.95 15.98
N GLU A 23 -2.01 -6.26 15.07
CA GLU A 23 -1.85 -7.28 14.05
C GLU A 23 -0.92 -6.79 12.95
N GLU A 24 -0.11 -7.69 12.42
CA GLU A 24 0.74 -7.39 11.28
C GLU A 24 -0.05 -7.58 9.98
N PRO A 25 0.13 -6.67 8.99
CA PRO A 25 -0.44 -6.86 7.67
C PRO A 25 0.20 -8.10 7.05
N MET A 26 -0.65 -8.95 6.48
CA MET A 26 -0.23 -10.13 5.74
C MET A 26 0.26 -9.70 4.36
N THR A 27 1.58 -9.60 4.22
CA THR A 27 2.24 -9.46 2.93
C THR A 27 2.33 -10.82 2.24
N LEU A 28 2.31 -10.83 0.90
CA LEU A 28 2.70 -12.02 0.15
C LEU A 28 4.11 -12.45 0.53
N THR A 29 4.28 -13.76 0.64
CA THR A 29 5.56 -14.41 0.92
C THR A 29 6.48 -14.37 -0.30
N ALA A 30 7.78 -14.60 -0.09
CA ALA A 30 8.75 -14.64 -1.19
C ALA A 30 8.38 -15.66 -2.28
N VAL A 31 7.80 -16.81 -1.89
CA VAL A 31 7.35 -17.85 -2.82
C VAL A 31 6.15 -17.41 -3.64
N GLU A 32 5.21 -16.66 -3.04
CA GLU A 32 4.03 -16.15 -3.73
C GLU A 32 4.38 -15.03 -4.73
N VAL A 33 5.33 -14.16 -4.34
CA VAL A 33 5.85 -13.09 -5.20
C VAL A 33 6.72 -13.64 -6.34
N ASP A 34 7.53 -14.67 -6.07
CA ASP A 34 8.37 -15.38 -7.05
C ASP A 34 9.44 -14.49 -7.70
N LEU A 35 10.15 -13.69 -6.89
CA LEU A 35 11.17 -12.73 -7.35
C LEU A 35 12.36 -13.38 -8.08
N ASP A 36 12.63 -14.66 -7.83
CA ASP A 36 13.72 -15.40 -8.51
C ASP A 36 13.42 -15.63 -9.99
N ARG A 37 12.15 -15.87 -10.34
CA ARG A 37 11.71 -16.16 -11.72
C ARG A 37 11.10 -14.95 -12.40
N ASP A 38 10.46 -14.08 -11.62
CA ASP A 38 9.83 -12.85 -12.09
C ASP A 38 10.33 -11.66 -11.25
N PRO A 39 11.52 -11.13 -11.59
CA PRO A 39 12.14 -10.05 -10.85
C PRO A 39 11.26 -8.81 -10.77
N GLU A 40 11.35 -8.10 -9.64
CA GLU A 40 10.60 -6.87 -9.47
C GLU A 40 11.06 -5.77 -10.44
N ARG A 41 10.09 -5.01 -10.92
CA ARG A 41 10.28 -3.80 -11.71
C ARG A 41 9.89 -2.62 -10.85
N LEU A 42 10.85 -1.73 -10.62
CA LEU A 42 10.62 -0.51 -9.87
C LEU A 42 9.76 0.46 -10.69
N PHE A 43 8.85 1.16 -10.03
CA PHE A 43 8.25 2.35 -10.62
C PHE A 43 9.26 3.51 -10.53
N PRO A 44 9.53 4.24 -11.63
CA PRO A 44 10.44 5.40 -11.59
C PRO A 44 9.98 6.46 -10.57
N GLU A 45 8.67 6.63 -10.44
CA GLU A 45 8.02 7.44 -9.42
C GLU A 45 6.91 6.61 -8.77
N PRO A 46 6.74 6.66 -7.43
CA PRO A 46 5.65 5.96 -6.76
C PRO A 46 4.28 6.35 -7.31
N ARG A 47 3.43 5.36 -7.60
CA ARG A 47 2.10 5.61 -8.18
C ARG A 47 1.01 5.50 -7.14
N LEU A 48 0.14 6.51 -7.04
CA LEU A 48 -1.00 6.47 -6.13
C LEU A 48 -1.97 5.36 -6.51
N CYS A 49 -2.46 4.64 -5.51
CA CYS A 49 -3.39 3.53 -5.67
C CYS A 49 -4.23 3.32 -4.42
N ARG A 50 -5.34 2.59 -4.59
CA ARG A 50 -6.03 1.93 -3.49
C ARG A 50 -5.67 0.46 -3.50
N ALA A 51 -5.29 -0.06 -2.35
CA ALA A 51 -4.96 -1.48 -2.22
C ALA A 51 -5.75 -2.13 -1.09
N TRP A 52 -6.19 -3.37 -1.33
CA TRP A 52 -6.71 -4.22 -0.27
C TRP A 52 -5.56 -4.90 0.47
N ILE A 53 -5.50 -4.71 1.78
CA ILE A 53 -4.54 -5.34 2.68
C ILE A 53 -5.30 -6.29 3.60
N ARG A 54 -4.76 -7.49 3.77
CA ARG A 54 -5.26 -8.48 4.72
C ARG A 54 -4.52 -8.37 6.04
N TYR A 55 -5.30 -8.44 7.11
CA TYR A 55 -4.87 -8.70 8.47
C TYR A 55 -5.47 -10.07 8.86
N PRO A 56 -4.91 -10.75 9.88
CA PRO A 56 -5.47 -12.01 10.39
C PRO A 56 -6.99 -11.99 10.58
N THR A 57 -7.55 -10.87 11.07
CA THR A 57 -8.98 -10.77 11.37
C THR A 57 -9.83 -10.04 10.32
N LYS A 58 -9.23 -9.31 9.37
CA LYS A 58 -9.99 -8.43 8.46
C LYS A 58 -9.26 -8.07 7.16
N ALA A 59 -10.02 -7.56 6.20
CA ALA A 59 -9.49 -6.88 5.02
C ALA A 59 -9.81 -5.39 5.09
N VAL A 60 -8.82 -4.55 4.82
CA VAL A 60 -8.99 -3.09 4.81
C VAL A 60 -8.48 -2.57 3.48
N ARG A 61 -9.20 -1.59 2.91
CA ARG A 61 -8.75 -0.85 1.74
C ARG A 61 -8.03 0.40 2.20
N VAL A 62 -6.79 0.59 1.76
CA VAL A 62 -5.95 1.75 2.12
C VAL A 62 -5.58 2.55 0.88
N GLN A 63 -5.31 3.84 1.07
CA GLN A 63 -4.55 4.61 0.08
C GLN A 63 -3.07 4.31 0.24
N ALA A 64 -2.39 4.06 -0.87
CA ALA A 64 -1.01 3.62 -0.90
C ALA A 64 -0.29 4.13 -2.15
N SER A 65 1.03 4.05 -2.11
CA SER A 65 1.91 4.27 -3.25
C SER A 65 2.48 2.93 -3.73
N ALA A 66 2.21 2.55 -4.96
CA ALA A 66 2.86 1.41 -5.61
C ALA A 66 4.31 1.79 -5.98
N ILE A 67 5.28 1.02 -5.48
CA ILE A 67 6.72 1.31 -5.61
C ILE A 67 7.47 0.28 -6.47
N ALA A 68 7.00 -0.96 -6.51
CA ALA A 68 7.52 -2.01 -7.37
C ALA A 68 6.40 -2.96 -7.79
N TRP A 69 6.62 -3.74 -8.85
CA TRP A 69 5.67 -4.72 -9.33
C TRP A 69 6.35 -5.86 -10.08
N ASN A 70 5.68 -6.99 -10.18
CA ASN A 70 5.96 -8.02 -11.17
C ASN A 70 4.64 -8.53 -11.76
N SER A 71 4.65 -9.59 -12.56
CA SER A 71 3.43 -10.09 -13.20
C SER A 71 2.35 -10.55 -12.21
N ARG A 72 2.74 -10.86 -10.97
CA ARG A 72 1.88 -11.46 -9.94
C ARG A 72 1.45 -10.47 -8.86
N ALA A 73 2.36 -9.59 -8.45
CA ALA A 73 2.22 -8.80 -7.25
C ALA A 73 2.69 -7.34 -7.44
N VAL A 74 2.22 -6.49 -6.54
CA VAL A 74 2.61 -5.09 -6.44
C VAL A 74 3.09 -4.83 -5.02
N LYS A 75 4.27 -4.20 -4.91
CA LYS A 75 4.79 -3.71 -3.66
C LYS A 75 4.20 -2.33 -3.42
N ILE A 76 3.46 -2.19 -2.33
CA ILE A 76 2.83 -0.94 -1.92
C ILE A 76 3.49 -0.39 -0.67
N ARG A 77 3.50 0.93 -0.55
CA ARG A 77 3.85 1.68 0.66
C ARG A 77 2.62 2.44 1.14
N PHE A 78 2.26 2.28 2.41
CA PHE A 78 1.09 2.93 2.99
C PHE A 78 1.37 3.38 4.42
N LEU A 79 0.64 4.40 4.86
CA LEU A 79 0.69 4.85 6.24
C LEU A 79 -0.21 3.95 7.10
N GLU A 80 0.35 3.34 8.13
CA GLU A 80 -0.40 2.61 9.15
C GLU A 80 -0.89 3.61 10.21
N PRO A 81 -2.20 3.94 10.26
CA PRO A 81 -2.66 5.04 11.12
C PRO A 81 -2.49 4.74 12.61
N ALA A 82 -2.61 3.47 13.01
CA ALA A 82 -2.53 3.04 14.40
C ALA A 82 -1.15 3.28 15.03
N ILE A 83 -0.08 3.08 14.26
CA ILE A 83 1.32 3.24 14.72
C ILE A 83 2.02 4.45 14.09
N LYS A 84 1.30 5.24 13.27
CA LYS A 84 1.79 6.44 12.57
C LYS A 84 3.11 6.21 11.83
N THR A 85 3.27 5.04 11.23
CA THR A 85 4.52 4.61 10.57
C THR A 85 4.19 4.10 9.17
N GLU A 86 5.09 4.35 8.21
CA GLU A 86 4.99 3.77 6.87
C GLU A 86 5.33 2.27 6.92
N ARG A 87 4.50 1.46 6.25
CA ARG A 87 4.78 0.05 6.03
C ARG A 87 4.82 -0.26 4.55
N GLU A 88 5.54 -1.31 4.22
CA GLU A 88 5.57 -1.89 2.87
C GLU A 88 4.99 -3.29 2.91
N ALA A 89 4.24 -3.64 1.86
CA ALA A 89 3.69 -4.98 1.70
C ALA A 89 3.61 -5.34 0.22
N TRP A 90 3.81 -6.62 -0.09
CA TRP A 90 3.43 -7.19 -1.37
C TRP A 90 1.97 -7.63 -1.31
N VAL A 91 1.20 -7.23 -2.32
CA VAL A 91 -0.18 -7.65 -2.51
C VAL A 91 -0.37 -8.16 -3.93
N TRP A 92 -1.37 -9.01 -4.16
CA TRP A 92 -1.70 -9.48 -5.50
C TRP A 92 -2.06 -8.30 -6.42
N THR A 93 -1.71 -8.38 -7.71
CA THR A 93 -2.01 -7.31 -8.68
C THR A 93 -3.50 -6.95 -8.72
N ASN A 94 -4.39 -7.94 -8.60
CA ASN A 94 -5.84 -7.73 -8.57
C ASN A 94 -6.37 -7.12 -7.26
N ALA A 95 -5.54 -7.00 -6.22
CA ALA A 95 -5.87 -6.29 -4.99
C ALA A 95 -5.61 -4.77 -5.09
N VAL A 96 -5.01 -4.31 -6.19
CA VAL A 96 -4.62 -2.91 -6.41
C VAL A 96 -5.49 -2.27 -7.49
N THR A 97 -6.06 -1.12 -7.16
CA THR A 97 -6.77 -0.24 -8.09
C THR A 97 -5.94 1.03 -8.26
N PRO A 98 -5.43 1.34 -9.47
CA PRO A 98 -4.73 2.59 -9.73
C PRO A 98 -5.63 3.79 -9.42
N GLU A 99 -5.11 4.81 -8.73
CA GLU A 99 -5.80 6.09 -8.64
C GLU A 99 -5.32 6.99 -9.79
N PRO A 100 -6.23 7.65 -10.52
CA PRO A 100 -5.83 8.60 -11.54
C PRO A 100 -5.03 9.73 -10.87
N PRO A 101 -3.98 10.25 -11.54
CA PRO A 101 -3.27 11.41 -11.03
C PRO A 101 -4.28 12.55 -10.84
N HIS A 102 -4.30 13.13 -9.64
CA HIS A 102 -5.15 14.28 -9.36
C HIS A 102 -4.73 15.41 -10.31
N SER A 103 -5.57 15.74 -11.28
CA SER A 103 -5.37 16.95 -12.09
C SER A 103 -5.45 18.16 -11.16
N PRO A 104 -4.49 19.10 -11.26
CA PRO A 104 -4.47 20.31 -10.44
C PRO A 104 -5.65 21.25 -10.72
#